data_AF-A0AAX3YDS2-F1
#
_entry.id   AF-A0AAX3YDS2-F1
#
_cell.length_a   1.000
_cell.length_b   1.000
_cell.length_c   1.000
_cell.angle_alpha   90.00
_cell.angle_beta   90.00
_cell.angle_gamma   90.00
#
_symmetry.space_group_name_H-M   'P 1'
#
loop_
_entity.id
_entity.type
_entity.pdbx_description
1 polymer ?
#
loop_
_entity_poly.entity_id
_entity_poly.type
_entity_poly.pdbx_seq_one_letter_code
_entity_poly.pdbx_strand_id
1 'polypeptide(L)'
;MPAQWFPRSLPVVLFSPGFHAPRTLYTIAAEDLASRGYVVISMDHTGEALATVFPNGRVVTSQITDPYAADTQKKALDTRVEDASFVVDTVESLSRGDDPDGIGGLLPDGLPEAVDPDRIGMFGHSNGGATTTQVLLDDPRVDAGVNVDGALLYANTASPIVSQDPGTPLLSVLNSRHAESPEGRDRFWGRRLLESACQPVSASARLPARRWSTPPTTSWQGCSTAS
;
A
#
# COMPACT_ATOMS: atom_id res chain seq x y z
N MET A 1 10.48 8.73 -36.79
CA MET A 1 9.65 8.88 -35.57
C MET A 1 9.74 7.56 -34.82
N PRO A 2 10.29 7.50 -33.60
CA PRO A 2 10.14 6.31 -32.77
C PRO A 2 8.63 6.07 -32.57
N ALA A 3 8.20 4.81 -32.58
CA ALA A 3 6.81 4.48 -32.34
C ALA A 3 6.44 4.94 -30.92
N GLN A 4 5.44 5.83 -30.79
CA GLN A 4 4.83 6.16 -29.51
C GLN A 4 4.04 4.93 -29.05
N TRP A 5 4.67 4.09 -28.23
CA TRP A 5 4.08 2.83 -27.75
C TRP A 5 2.88 3.06 -26.82
N PHE A 6 2.72 4.27 -26.27
CA PHE A 6 1.65 4.61 -25.33
C PHE A 6 0.84 5.81 -25.82
N PRO A 7 -0.31 5.59 -26.49
CA PRO A 7 -1.21 6.68 -26.89
C PRO A 7 -2.05 7.24 -25.72
N ARG A 8 -1.79 6.87 -24.46
CA ARG A 8 -2.63 7.20 -23.30
C ARG A 8 -1.80 7.40 -22.03
N SER A 9 -2.24 8.36 -21.21
CA SER A 9 -1.89 8.46 -19.79
C SER A 9 -2.49 7.25 -19.04
N LEU A 10 -1.64 6.47 -18.38
CA LEU A 10 -1.94 5.20 -17.72
C LEU A 10 -1.99 5.39 -16.21
N PRO A 11 -3.02 4.86 -15.53
CA PRO A 11 -3.07 4.87 -14.07
C PRO A 11 -1.85 4.15 -13.48
N VAL A 12 -1.32 4.71 -12.40
CA VAL A 12 -0.15 4.18 -11.70
C VAL A 12 -0.58 3.38 -10.48
N VAL A 13 0.07 2.24 -10.26
CA VAL A 13 -0.12 1.41 -9.07
C VAL A 13 1.22 1.20 -8.39
N LEU A 14 1.35 1.70 -7.17
CA LEU A 14 2.50 1.43 -6.31
C LEU A 14 2.31 0.07 -5.63
N PHE A 15 3.39 -0.70 -5.55
CA PHE A 15 3.42 -1.96 -4.83
C PHE A 15 4.49 -1.97 -3.74
N SER A 16 4.10 -2.22 -2.50
CA SER A 16 5.00 -2.46 -1.37
C SER A 16 5.00 -3.94 -0.95
N PRO A 17 6.16 -4.62 -0.95
CA PRO A 17 6.26 -6.03 -0.57
C PRO A 17 6.16 -6.23 0.95
N GLY A 18 6.03 -7.49 1.38
CA GLY A 18 6.14 -7.86 2.80
C GLY A 18 7.49 -7.50 3.41
N PHE A 19 7.57 -7.47 4.74
CA PHE A 19 8.79 -7.18 5.47
C PHE A 19 9.93 -8.12 5.04
N HIS A 20 11.13 -7.59 4.80
CA HIS A 20 12.30 -8.29 4.22
C HIS A 20 12.13 -8.83 2.79
N ALA A 21 10.91 -8.93 2.25
CA ALA A 21 10.72 -9.51 0.93
C ALA A 21 11.19 -8.51 -0.16
N PRO A 22 12.02 -8.94 -1.12
CA PRO A 22 12.33 -8.09 -2.26
C PRO A 22 11.13 -8.00 -3.21
N ARG A 23 11.05 -6.90 -3.96
CA ARG A 23 10.01 -6.61 -4.96
C ARG A 23 9.83 -7.74 -5.98
N THR A 24 10.90 -8.47 -6.27
CA THR A 24 10.92 -9.54 -7.28
C THR A 24 10.12 -10.78 -6.91
N LEU A 25 9.71 -10.95 -5.64
CA LEU A 25 8.84 -12.07 -5.24
C LEU A 25 7.38 -11.90 -5.65
N TYR A 26 6.99 -10.73 -6.17
CA TYR A 26 5.60 -10.39 -6.46
C TYR A 26 5.36 -10.03 -7.93
N THR A 27 6.25 -10.46 -8.83
CA THR A 27 6.19 -10.12 -10.27
C THR A 27 4.87 -10.56 -10.91
N ILE A 28 4.30 -11.70 -10.50
CA ILE A 28 3.00 -12.18 -11.04
C ILE A 28 1.90 -11.13 -10.84
N ALA A 29 1.82 -10.51 -9.67
CA ALA A 29 0.81 -9.49 -9.39
C ALA A 29 1.07 -8.21 -10.20
N ALA A 30 2.34 -7.81 -10.31
CA ALA A 30 2.73 -6.65 -11.11
C ALA A 30 2.45 -6.86 -12.61
N GLU A 31 2.77 -8.03 -13.15
CA GLU A 31 2.53 -8.39 -14.55
C GLU A 31 1.05 -8.51 -14.89
N ASP A 32 0.22 -9.08 -13.99
CA ASP A 32 -1.23 -9.15 -14.20
C ASP A 32 -1.83 -7.74 -14.27
N LEU A 33 -1.47 -6.83 -13.37
CA LEU A 33 -1.91 -5.44 -13.43
C LEU A 33 -1.37 -4.71 -14.67
N ALA A 34 -0.10 -4.87 -15.01
CA ALA A 34 0.49 -4.27 -16.20
C ALA A 34 -0.24 -4.73 -17.48
N SER A 35 -0.62 -6.02 -17.56
CA SER A 35 -1.38 -6.58 -18.68
C SER A 35 -2.77 -5.94 -18.86
N ARG A 36 -3.29 -5.29 -17.81
CA ARG A 36 -4.59 -4.59 -17.79
C ARG A 36 -4.47 -3.10 -18.07
N GLY A 37 -3.27 -2.60 -18.38
CA GLY A 37 -3.03 -1.20 -18.75
C GLY A 37 -2.70 -0.27 -17.58
N TYR A 38 -2.06 -0.80 -16.53
CA TYR A 38 -1.51 -0.01 -15.44
C TYR A 38 0.02 0.12 -15.57
N VAL A 39 0.57 1.24 -15.13
CA VAL A 39 2.01 1.32 -14.80
C VAL A 39 2.17 0.82 -13.37
N VAL A 40 2.94 -0.24 -13.16
CA VAL A 40 3.15 -0.80 -11.81
C VAL A 40 4.56 -0.49 -11.34
N ILE A 41 4.67 0.22 -10.22
CA ILE A 41 5.95 0.55 -9.59
C ILE A 41 6.11 -0.30 -8.34
N SER A 42 6.90 -1.37 -8.45
CA SER A 42 7.23 -2.25 -7.31
C SER A 42 8.47 -1.74 -6.60
N MET A 43 8.37 -1.53 -5.28
CA MET A 43 9.42 -0.90 -4.49
C MET A 43 10.25 -1.93 -3.72
N ASP A 44 11.57 -1.77 -3.74
CA ASP A 44 12.44 -2.35 -2.71
C ASP A 44 12.71 -1.30 -1.64
N HIS A 45 12.46 -1.66 -0.38
CA HIS A 45 12.82 -0.83 0.76
C HIS A 45 14.28 -1.13 1.14
N THR A 46 15.20 -0.29 0.65
CA THR A 46 16.65 -0.54 0.70
C THR A 46 17.16 -0.60 2.15
N GLY A 47 17.97 -1.60 2.46
CA GLY A 47 18.43 -1.86 3.83
C GLY A 47 17.42 -2.64 4.69
N GLU A 48 16.20 -2.87 4.20
CA GLU A 48 15.24 -3.78 4.81
C GLU A 48 15.08 -5.07 4.00
N ALA A 49 14.85 -4.96 2.69
CA ALA A 49 14.73 -6.10 1.78
C ALA A 49 15.97 -7.01 1.86
N LEU A 50 15.79 -8.32 1.62
CA LEU A 50 16.88 -9.30 1.64
C LEU A 50 18.09 -8.84 0.82
N ALA A 51 17.83 -8.30 -0.38
CA ALA A 51 18.81 -7.61 -1.19
C ALA A 51 18.13 -6.66 -2.17
N THR A 52 18.66 -5.44 -2.27
CA THR A 52 18.33 -4.46 -3.32
C THR A 52 19.49 -4.39 -4.30
N VAL A 53 19.20 -4.61 -5.58
CA VAL A 53 20.18 -4.51 -6.67
C VAL A 53 19.97 -3.20 -7.43
N PHE A 54 21.02 -2.37 -7.50
CA PHE A 54 21.02 -1.09 -8.21
C PHE A 54 21.50 -1.24 -9.67
N PRO A 55 21.20 -0.27 -10.57
CA PRO A 55 21.57 -0.34 -11.99
C PRO A 55 23.07 -0.53 -12.25
N ASN A 56 23.94 -0.02 -11.37
CA ASN A 56 25.40 -0.18 -11.47
C ASN A 56 25.91 -1.53 -10.93
N GLY A 57 25.01 -2.47 -10.62
CA GLY A 57 25.34 -3.78 -10.04
C GLY A 57 25.63 -3.75 -8.54
N ARG A 58 25.58 -2.59 -7.88
CA ARG A 58 25.73 -2.51 -6.43
C ARG A 58 24.57 -3.24 -5.76
N VAL A 59 24.90 -4.08 -4.78
CA VAL A 59 23.93 -4.80 -3.96
C VAL A 59 23.96 -4.26 -2.54
N VAL A 60 22.80 -3.89 -2.00
CA VAL A 60 22.62 -3.55 -0.59
C VAL A 60 21.76 -4.62 0.05
N THR A 61 22.30 -5.34 1.03
CA THR A 61 21.57 -6.36 1.78
C THR A 61 20.83 -5.74 2.96
N SER A 62 19.91 -6.51 3.55
CA SER A 62 19.24 -6.11 4.80
C SER A 62 20.25 -5.72 5.89
N GLN A 63 19.96 -4.63 6.59
CA GLN A 63 20.70 -4.08 7.73
C GLN A 63 19.91 -4.24 9.03
N ILE A 64 18.78 -4.96 8.99
CA ILE A 64 17.93 -5.20 10.14
C ILE A 64 18.61 -6.22 11.08
N THR A 65 18.84 -5.81 12.33
CA THR A 65 19.49 -6.65 13.34
C THR A 65 18.49 -7.37 14.24
N ASP A 66 17.42 -6.68 14.64
CA ASP A 66 16.29 -7.25 15.38
C ASP A 66 14.97 -6.94 14.64
N PRO A 67 14.44 -7.89 13.85
CA PRO A 67 13.21 -7.69 13.08
C PRO A 67 11.94 -7.67 13.94
N TYR A 68 12.02 -8.04 15.22
CA TYR A 68 10.85 -8.11 16.11
C TYR A 68 10.79 -6.94 17.09
N ALA A 69 11.87 -6.17 17.24
CA ALA A 69 11.87 -4.96 18.04
C ALA A 69 10.82 -3.95 17.55
N ALA A 70 10.05 -3.40 18.49
CA ALA A 70 8.98 -2.45 18.18
C ALA A 70 9.50 -1.20 17.44
N ASP A 71 10.63 -0.66 17.89
CA ASP A 71 11.26 0.51 17.25
C ASP A 71 11.74 0.21 15.83
N THR A 72 12.25 -1.00 15.59
CA THR A 72 12.64 -1.44 14.24
C THR A 72 11.43 -1.51 13.32
N GLN A 73 10.32 -2.12 13.79
CA GLN A 73 9.10 -2.24 13.00
C GLN A 73 8.46 -0.87 12.71
N LYS A 74 8.46 0.03 13.69
CA LYS A 74 7.96 1.39 13.52
C LYS A 74 8.83 2.18 12.53
N LYS A 75 10.15 2.14 12.69
CA LYS A 75 11.08 2.79 11.76
C LYS A 75 10.92 2.25 10.34
N ALA A 76 10.80 0.92 10.18
CA ALA A 76 10.59 0.31 8.87
C ALA A 76 9.31 0.81 8.21
N LEU A 77 8.20 0.87 8.95
CA LEU A 77 6.95 1.45 8.44
C LEU A 77 7.14 2.92 8.02
N ASP A 78 7.72 3.75 8.88
CA ASP A 78 7.88 5.18 8.62
C ASP A 78 8.72 5.42 7.35
N THR A 79 9.84 4.70 7.22
CA THR A 79 10.65 4.72 6.00
C THR A 79 9.88 4.22 4.79
N ARG A 80 9.05 3.18 4.92
CA ARG A 80 8.23 2.66 3.81
C ARG A 80 7.18 3.66 3.32
N VAL A 81 6.61 4.47 4.23
CA VAL A 81 5.68 5.55 3.88
C VAL A 81 6.42 6.66 3.16
N GLU A 82 7.58 7.07 3.67
CA GLU A 82 8.45 8.06 3.01
C GLU A 82 8.89 7.60 1.62
N ASP A 83 9.28 6.34 1.47
CA ASP A 83 9.65 5.74 0.18
C ASP A 83 8.48 5.80 -0.82
N ALA A 84 7.26 5.51 -0.37
CA ALA A 84 6.07 5.56 -1.22
C ALA A 84 5.76 7.00 -1.67
N SER A 85 5.80 7.98 -0.75
CA SER A 85 5.62 9.39 -1.10
C SER A 85 6.72 9.90 -2.04
N PHE A 86 7.96 9.47 -1.86
CA PHE A 86 9.05 9.77 -2.81
C PHE A 86 8.76 9.22 -4.21
N VAL A 87 8.20 8.01 -4.32
CA VAL A 87 7.79 7.45 -5.61
C VAL A 87 6.63 8.23 -6.22
N VAL A 88 5.67 8.71 -5.42
CA VAL A 88 4.60 9.59 -5.89
C VAL A 88 5.20 10.91 -6.44
N ASP A 89 6.13 11.54 -5.72
CA ASP A 89 6.83 12.74 -6.18
C ASP A 89 7.59 12.50 -7.49
N THR A 90 8.17 11.31 -7.65
CA THR A 90 8.86 10.88 -8.88
C THR A 90 7.86 10.78 -10.04
N VAL A 91 6.71 10.14 -9.83
CA VAL A 91 5.64 10.03 -10.85
C VAL A 91 5.17 11.40 -11.31
N GLU A 92 4.91 12.30 -10.36
CA GLU A 92 4.53 13.68 -10.68
C GLU A 92 5.62 14.41 -11.50
N SER A 93 6.88 14.26 -11.12
CA SER A 93 8.00 14.88 -11.83
C SER A 93 8.11 14.36 -13.27
N LEU A 94 8.05 13.04 -13.45
CA LEU A 94 8.08 12.42 -14.78
C LEU A 94 6.90 12.89 -15.65
N SER A 95 5.70 13.01 -15.07
CA SER A 95 4.51 13.49 -15.80
C SER A 95 4.64 14.93 -16.33
N ARG A 96 5.47 15.77 -15.68
CA ARG A 96 5.77 17.13 -16.10
C ARG A 96 6.94 17.21 -17.10
N GLY A 97 7.60 16.08 -17.37
CA GLY A 97 8.85 16.04 -18.13
C GLY A 97 10.08 16.47 -17.33
N ASP A 98 9.96 16.53 -15.99
CA ASP A 98 11.09 16.77 -15.10
C ASP A 98 11.78 15.43 -14.80
N ASP A 99 13.11 15.42 -14.76
CA ASP A 99 13.90 14.24 -14.38
C ASP A 99 15.09 14.63 -13.49
N PRO A 100 14.84 15.18 -12.29
CA PRO A 100 15.91 15.72 -11.43
C PRO A 100 16.90 14.64 -10.98
N ASP A 101 16.44 13.39 -10.85
CA ASP A 101 17.24 12.25 -10.39
C ASP A 101 17.76 11.36 -11.54
N GLY A 102 17.46 11.70 -12.79
CA GLY A 102 17.86 10.93 -13.97
C GLY A 102 17.18 9.55 -14.08
N ILE A 103 16.05 9.35 -13.40
CA ILE A 103 15.26 8.12 -13.39
C ILE A 103 14.57 7.93 -14.74
N GLY A 104 14.01 8.99 -15.32
CA GLY A 104 13.33 8.96 -16.62
C GLY A 104 14.23 8.41 -17.73
N GLY A 105 15.51 8.79 -17.72
CA GLY A 105 16.52 8.26 -18.67
C GLY A 105 16.85 6.77 -18.52
N LEU A 106 16.43 6.12 -17.43
CA LEU A 106 16.60 4.68 -17.21
C LEU A 106 15.38 3.86 -17.64
N LEU A 107 14.25 4.52 -17.91
CA LEU A 107 12.99 3.88 -18.27
C LEU A 107 12.88 3.66 -19.78
N PRO A 108 12.07 2.68 -20.24
CA PRO A 108 11.75 2.52 -21.65
C PRO A 108 11.16 3.79 -22.27
N ASP A 109 11.52 4.08 -23.52
CA ASP A 109 10.99 5.22 -24.28
C ASP A 109 9.46 5.31 -24.20
N GLY A 110 8.95 6.50 -23.89
CA GLY A 110 7.51 6.76 -23.81
C GLY A 110 6.88 6.37 -22.47
N LEU A 111 7.56 5.66 -21.58
CA LEU A 111 7.02 5.32 -20.25
C LEU A 111 6.92 6.53 -19.32
N PRO A 112 7.91 7.44 -19.22
CA PRO A 112 7.79 8.67 -18.43
C PRO A 112 6.58 9.51 -18.82
N GLU A 113 6.28 9.61 -20.13
CA GLU A 113 5.15 10.39 -20.65
C GLU A 113 3.81 9.66 -20.52
N ALA A 114 3.84 8.36 -20.24
CA ALA A 114 2.65 7.52 -20.11
C ALA A 114 2.09 7.46 -18.70
N VAL A 115 2.77 7.98 -17.67
CA VAL A 115 2.24 7.93 -16.29
C VAL A 115 1.17 8.99 -16.06
N ASP A 116 0.11 8.62 -15.33
CA ASP A 116 -0.94 9.54 -14.90
C ASP A 116 -0.79 9.90 -13.41
N PRO A 117 -0.37 11.13 -13.06
CA PRO A 117 -0.21 11.53 -11.66
C PRO A 117 -1.54 11.75 -10.94
N ASP A 118 -2.67 11.89 -11.67
CA ASP A 118 -3.99 12.11 -11.11
C ASP A 118 -4.74 10.78 -10.86
N ARG A 119 -4.10 9.63 -11.13
CA ARG A 119 -4.68 8.29 -10.95
C ARG A 119 -3.66 7.35 -10.33
N ILE A 120 -3.46 7.47 -9.03
CA ILE A 120 -2.47 6.70 -8.28
C ILE A 120 -3.17 5.80 -7.25
N GLY A 121 -3.03 4.49 -7.42
CA GLY A 121 -3.41 3.51 -6.40
C GLY A 121 -2.19 2.89 -5.72
N MET A 122 -2.40 2.28 -4.56
CA MET A 122 -1.35 1.51 -3.88
C MET A 122 -1.89 0.16 -3.39
N PHE A 123 -1.06 -0.87 -3.45
CA PHE A 123 -1.34 -2.11 -2.74
C PHE A 123 -0.07 -2.68 -2.12
N GLY A 124 -0.26 -3.54 -1.13
CA GLY A 124 0.86 -4.23 -0.54
C GLY A 124 0.46 -5.46 0.25
N HIS A 125 1.45 -6.34 0.44
CA HIS A 125 1.30 -7.58 1.18
C HIS A 125 1.95 -7.48 2.56
N SER A 126 1.31 -8.03 3.59
CA SER A 126 1.84 -8.08 4.95
C SER A 126 2.24 -6.67 5.42
N ASN A 127 3.49 -6.41 5.79
CA ASN A 127 3.92 -5.07 6.17
C ASN A 127 3.71 -4.01 5.07
N GLY A 128 3.80 -4.38 3.79
CA GLY A 128 3.46 -3.48 2.69
C GLY A 128 1.96 -3.14 2.61
N GLY A 129 1.10 -4.05 3.08
CA GLY A 129 -0.33 -3.77 3.24
C GLY A 129 -0.59 -2.76 4.36
N ALA A 130 0.12 -2.88 5.48
CA ALA A 130 0.10 -1.90 6.56
C ALA A 130 0.66 -0.54 6.09
N THR A 131 1.77 -0.53 5.36
CA THR A 131 2.29 0.68 4.68
C THR A 131 1.23 1.31 3.79
N THR A 132 0.56 0.53 2.95
CA THR A 132 -0.51 1.04 2.07
C THR A 132 -1.59 1.75 2.88
N THR A 133 -2.00 1.19 4.02
CA THR A 133 -2.98 1.84 4.88
C THR A 133 -2.50 3.15 5.47
N GLN A 134 -1.22 3.23 5.86
CA GLN A 134 -0.66 4.46 6.42
C GLN A 134 -0.49 5.53 5.33
N VAL A 135 -0.04 5.16 4.14
CA VAL A 135 0.07 6.08 2.99
C VAL A 135 -1.28 6.71 2.65
N LEU A 136 -2.40 5.96 2.69
CA LEU A 136 -3.73 6.55 2.45
C LEU A 136 -4.12 7.66 3.43
N LEU A 137 -3.54 7.66 4.65
CA LEU A 137 -3.78 8.71 5.63
C LEU A 137 -2.85 9.91 5.43
N ASP A 138 -1.60 9.64 5.06
CA ASP A 138 -0.54 10.64 5.09
C ASP A 138 -0.34 11.33 3.73
N ASP A 139 -0.68 10.65 2.63
CA ASP A 139 -0.50 11.15 1.26
C ASP A 139 -1.83 11.16 0.48
N PRO A 140 -2.52 12.32 0.41
CA PRO A 140 -3.85 12.43 -0.21
C PRO A 140 -3.85 12.26 -1.73
N ARG A 141 -2.67 12.10 -2.34
CA ARG A 141 -2.52 11.85 -3.79
C ARG A 141 -2.76 10.40 -4.17
N VAL A 142 -2.83 9.49 -3.18
CA VAL A 142 -3.16 8.08 -3.42
C VAL A 142 -4.68 7.89 -3.32
N ASP A 143 -5.31 7.59 -4.44
CA ASP A 143 -6.76 7.56 -4.62
C ASP A 143 -7.45 6.37 -3.95
N ALA A 144 -6.76 5.22 -3.85
CA ALA A 144 -7.29 3.99 -3.27
C ALA A 144 -6.18 3.01 -2.86
N GLY A 145 -6.47 2.19 -1.85
CA GLY A 145 -5.53 1.21 -1.32
C GLY A 145 -6.07 -0.22 -1.28
N VAL A 146 -5.17 -1.20 -1.42
CA VAL A 146 -5.44 -2.61 -1.08
C VAL A 146 -4.44 -3.13 -0.05
N ASN A 147 -4.94 -3.47 1.13
CA ASN A 147 -4.18 -4.15 2.17
C ASN A 147 -4.35 -5.67 2.03
N VAL A 148 -3.30 -6.36 1.56
CA VAL A 148 -3.28 -7.83 1.46
C VAL A 148 -2.62 -8.41 2.71
N ASP A 149 -3.44 -8.82 3.67
CA ASP A 149 -3.06 -9.55 4.87
C ASP A 149 -2.04 -8.81 5.77
N GLY A 150 -2.01 -7.48 5.68
CA GLY A 150 -1.24 -6.60 6.56
C GLY A 150 -1.96 -6.32 7.87
N ALA A 151 -1.23 -6.46 8.97
CA ALA A 151 -1.74 -6.13 10.29
C ALA A 151 -1.93 -4.62 10.42
N LEU A 152 -3.02 -4.18 11.06
CA LEU A 152 -3.24 -2.78 11.45
C LEU A 152 -2.67 -2.49 12.85
N LEU A 153 -1.71 -3.28 13.30
CA LEU A 153 -0.93 -3.08 14.52
C LEU A 153 0.57 -3.12 14.19
N TYR A 154 1.33 -2.19 14.78
CA TYR A 154 2.79 -2.16 14.76
C TYR A 154 3.29 -2.54 16.16
N ALA A 155 3.84 -3.75 16.29
CA ALA A 155 4.11 -4.36 17.59
C ALA A 155 2.87 -4.34 18.50
N ASN A 156 2.81 -3.43 19.48
CA ASN A 156 1.69 -3.27 20.42
C ASN A 156 0.88 -1.98 20.19
N THR A 157 1.16 -1.24 19.12
CA THR A 157 0.54 0.06 18.81
C THR A 157 -0.41 -0.09 17.63
N ALA A 158 -1.64 0.39 17.76
CA ALA A 158 -2.57 0.39 16.63
C ALA A 158 -2.16 1.40 15.55
N SER A 159 -2.31 1.00 14.29
CA SER A 159 -2.19 1.90 13.15
C SER A 159 -3.23 3.02 13.27
N PRO A 160 -2.88 4.30 13.02
CA PRO A 160 -3.81 5.41 13.03
C PRO A 160 -5.12 5.15 12.26
N ILE A 161 -5.07 4.37 11.17
CA ILE A 161 -6.24 4.03 10.33
C ILE A 161 -7.33 3.26 11.06
N VAL A 162 -7.00 2.65 12.20
CA VAL A 162 -7.96 2.03 13.12
C VAL A 162 -8.92 3.07 13.69
N SER A 163 -8.47 4.32 13.84
CA SER A 163 -9.24 5.39 14.49
C SER A 163 -9.51 6.60 13.59
N GLN A 164 -8.89 6.63 12.40
CA GLN A 164 -8.94 7.75 11.47
C GLN A 164 -9.43 7.25 10.12
N ASP A 165 -10.39 7.97 9.54
CA ASP A 165 -10.88 7.70 8.19
C ASP A 165 -9.94 8.39 7.19
N PRO A 166 -9.29 7.64 6.27
CA PRO A 166 -8.45 8.24 5.24
C PRO A 166 -9.25 9.04 4.21
N GLY A 167 -10.58 8.92 4.16
CA GLY A 167 -11.42 9.57 3.15
C GLY A 167 -11.27 8.96 1.74
N THR A 168 -10.37 8.00 1.58
CA THR A 168 -10.10 7.24 0.34
C THR A 168 -10.49 5.77 0.52
N PRO A 169 -10.96 5.09 -0.55
CA PRO A 169 -11.33 3.68 -0.46
C PRO A 169 -10.16 2.76 -0.10
N LEU A 170 -10.37 1.90 0.90
CA LEU A 170 -9.45 0.81 1.27
C LEU A 170 -10.17 -0.54 1.14
N LEU A 171 -9.59 -1.45 0.37
CA LEU A 171 -9.97 -2.87 0.37
C LEU A 171 -8.98 -3.66 1.24
N SER A 172 -9.51 -4.43 2.18
CA SER A 172 -8.72 -5.37 2.98
C SER A 172 -8.98 -6.81 2.57
N VAL A 173 -7.92 -7.55 2.24
CA VAL A 173 -7.96 -8.97 1.86
C VAL A 173 -7.19 -9.76 2.90
N LEU A 174 -7.86 -10.62 3.66
CA LEU A 174 -7.23 -11.38 4.75
C LEU A 174 -7.06 -12.84 4.39
N ASN A 175 -5.98 -13.45 4.89
CA ASN A 175 -5.87 -14.90 4.91
C ASN A 175 -6.87 -15.49 5.92
N SER A 176 -7.59 -16.55 5.55
CA SER A 176 -8.58 -17.19 6.43
C SER A 176 -7.97 -17.67 7.75
N ARG A 177 -6.71 -18.11 7.77
CA ARG A 177 -6.04 -18.52 9.02
C ARG A 177 -5.82 -17.34 9.98
N HIS A 178 -5.57 -16.15 9.45
CA HIS A 178 -5.49 -14.93 10.25
C HIS A 178 -6.89 -14.45 10.66
N ALA A 179 -7.87 -14.53 9.76
CA ALA A 179 -9.25 -14.12 10.04
C ALA A 179 -9.96 -15.02 11.05
N GLU A 180 -9.61 -16.31 11.12
CA GLU A 180 -10.30 -17.30 11.96
C GLU A 180 -9.62 -17.53 13.32
N SER A 181 -8.36 -17.16 13.49
CA SER A 181 -7.65 -17.28 14.77
C SER A 181 -7.89 -16.06 15.68
N PRO A 182 -8.03 -16.23 17.00
CA PRO A 182 -8.14 -15.10 17.93
C PRO A 182 -6.98 -14.11 17.81
N GLU A 183 -5.74 -14.60 17.74
CA GLU A 183 -4.54 -13.76 17.60
C GLU A 183 -4.49 -13.03 16.26
N GLY A 184 -4.89 -13.68 15.16
CA GLY A 184 -4.93 -13.05 13.84
C GLY A 184 -6.00 -11.96 13.75
N ARG A 185 -7.19 -12.17 14.33
CA ARG A 185 -8.24 -11.15 14.43
C ARG A 185 -7.77 -9.95 15.27
N ASP A 186 -7.13 -10.22 16.41
CA ASP A 186 -6.57 -9.17 17.25
C ASP A 186 -5.50 -8.35 16.52
N ARG A 187 -4.63 -8.99 15.72
CA ARG A 187 -3.59 -8.28 14.95
C ARG A 187 -4.14 -7.49 13.76
N PHE A 188 -5.16 -8.02 13.10
CA PHE A 188 -5.72 -7.37 11.92
C PHE A 188 -6.65 -6.21 12.29
N TRP A 189 -7.62 -6.47 13.17
CA TRP A 189 -8.60 -5.45 13.56
C TRP A 189 -8.07 -4.62 14.75
N GLY A 190 -7.19 -5.14 15.59
CA GLY A 190 -6.89 -4.51 16.86
C GLY A 190 -8.00 -4.79 17.87
N ARG A 191 -7.62 -5.14 19.10
CA ARG A 191 -8.56 -5.47 20.18
C ARG A 191 -9.57 -4.34 20.45
N ARG A 192 -9.15 -3.08 20.26
CA ARG A 192 -10.03 -1.91 20.38
C ARG A 192 -11.05 -1.75 19.23
N LEU A 193 -10.75 -2.16 17.98
CA LEU A 193 -11.78 -2.16 16.93
C LEU A 193 -12.80 -3.26 17.16
N LEU A 194 -12.38 -4.42 17.67
CA LEU A 194 -13.33 -5.48 18.01
C LEU A 194 -14.29 -5.03 19.12
N GLU A 195 -13.78 -4.31 20.12
CA GLU A 195 -14.58 -3.73 21.20
C GLU A 195 -15.49 -2.58 20.72
N SER A 196 -15.03 -1.71 19.82
CA SER A 196 -15.83 -0.61 19.28
C SER A 196 -16.78 -1.01 18.15
N ALA A 197 -16.47 -2.05 17.37
CA ALA A 197 -17.36 -2.60 16.34
C ALA A 197 -18.56 -3.37 16.91
N CYS A 198 -18.49 -3.83 18.16
CA CYS A 198 -19.68 -4.32 18.89
C CYS A 198 -20.48 -3.18 19.55
N GLN A 199 -20.12 -1.89 19.36
CA GLN A 199 -21.00 -0.75 19.69
C GLN A 199 -21.88 -0.41 18.46
N PRO A 200 -23.18 -0.14 18.64
CA PRO A 200 -24.03 0.26 17.53
C PRO A 200 -23.54 1.58 16.91
N VAL A 201 -23.15 1.53 15.64
CA VAL A 201 -22.80 2.74 14.87
C VAL A 201 -24.08 3.56 14.69
N SER A 202 -24.16 4.75 15.30
CA SER A 202 -25.20 5.72 14.97
C SER A 202 -24.94 6.25 13.56
N ALA A 203 -25.85 5.92 12.63
CA ALA A 203 -25.74 6.34 11.25
C ALA A 203 -25.96 7.86 11.12
N SER A 204 -24.87 8.64 11.12
CA SER A 204 -24.91 10.03 10.67
C SER A 204 -23.58 10.51 10.11
N ALA A 205 -23.12 9.89 9.02
CA ALA A 205 -22.14 10.52 8.13
C ALA A 205 -22.68 10.43 6.68
N ARG A 206 -23.15 11.56 6.14
CA ARG A 206 -23.48 11.66 4.72
C ARG A 206 -22.18 11.88 3.98
N LEU A 207 -21.70 10.85 3.28
CA LEU A 207 -20.63 10.99 2.29
C LEU A 207 -21.12 11.89 1.14
N PRO A 208 -20.30 12.81 0.60
CA PRO A 208 -20.64 13.50 -0.63
C PRO A 208 -20.72 12.48 -1.77
N ALA A 209 -21.85 12.46 -2.48
CA ALA A 209 -22.12 11.51 -3.55
C ALA A 209 -21.15 11.72 -4.73
N ARG A 210 -20.11 10.88 -4.83
CA ARG A 210 -19.47 10.56 -6.10
C ARG A 210 -19.89 9.16 -6.55
N ARG A 211 -20.03 9.03 -7.85
CA ARG A 211 -20.87 8.09 -8.60
C ARG A 211 -20.39 6.64 -8.48
N TRP A 212 -20.71 5.95 -7.39
CA TRP A 212 -20.63 4.49 -7.29
C TRP A 212 -21.87 3.96 -6.56
N SER A 213 -22.49 2.91 -7.11
CA SER A 213 -23.70 2.28 -6.59
C SER A 213 -23.50 1.77 -5.16
N THR A 214 -24.53 1.93 -4.34
CA THR A 214 -24.64 1.53 -2.93
C THR A 214 -23.93 0.20 -2.59
N PRO A 215 -23.09 0.14 -1.54
CA PRO A 215 -22.51 -1.11 -1.10
C PRO A 215 -23.56 -1.98 -0.38
N PRO A 216 -23.48 -3.32 -0.49
CA PRO A 216 -24.32 -4.22 0.29
C PRO A 216 -23.94 -4.15 1.78
N THR A 217 -24.95 -4.18 2.64
CA THR A 217 -24.78 -4.27 4.10
C THR A 217 -24.31 -5.68 4.47
N THR A 218 -23.04 -5.85 4.81
CA THR A 218 -22.53 -7.07 5.46
C THR A 218 -22.67 -6.92 6.98
N SER A 219 -23.51 -7.74 7.60
CA SER A 219 -23.56 -7.86 9.05
C SER A 219 -22.43 -8.78 9.54
N TRP A 220 -21.65 -8.31 10.52
CA TRP A 220 -20.62 -9.08 11.20
C TRP A 220 -21.27 -10.10 12.15
N GLN A 221 -21.19 -11.40 11.84
CA GLN A 221 -21.75 -12.48 12.67
C GLN A 221 -20.88 -12.91 13.87
N GLY A 222 -19.91 -12.09 14.30
CA GLY A 222 -18.89 -12.47 15.29
C GLY A 222 -19.14 -12.08 16.75
N CYS A 223 -20.08 -11.19 17.08
CA CYS A 223 -20.29 -10.76 18.46
C CYS A 223 -21.15 -11.81 19.20
N SER A 224 -20.54 -12.76 19.92
CA SER A 224 -21.26 -13.48 20.99
C SER A 224 -21.26 -12.60 22.23
N THR A 225 -22.43 -12.08 22.60
CA THR A 225 -22.62 -11.42 23.89
C THR A 225 -22.52 -12.47 25.00
N ALA A 226 -21.41 -12.50 25.73
CA ALA A 226 -21.40 -13.13 27.04
C ALA A 226 -22.07 -12.17 28.03
N SER A 227 -23.29 -12.52 28.43
CA SER A 227 -24.00 -11.99 29.59
C SER A 227 -23.34 -12.41 30.89
#